data_AF-A0A183MZF5-F1
#
_entry.id   AF-A0A183MZF5-F1
#
_cell.length_a   1.000
_cell.length_b   1.000
_cell.length_c   1.000
_cell.angle_alpha   90.00
_cell.angle_beta   90.00
_cell.angle_gamma   90.00
#
_symmetry.space_group_name_H-M   'P 1'
#
loop_
_entity.id
_entity.type
_entity.pdbx_description
1 polymer ?
#
loop_
_entity_poly.entity_id
_entity_poly.type
_entity_poly.pdbx_seq_one_letter_code
_entity_poly.pdbx_strand_id
1 'polypeptide(L)'
;MAVSNAVGSNVFDILICMGLPWLIKSIISQAPIVIYSRGLLYSTLTLFTTVIYLLVATHINRWRLTKIYGYALLIGYIIVLVFCSLYELNYFGTVHLPSCPLNE
;
A
#
# COMPACT_ATOMS: atom_id res chain seq x y z
N MET A 1 -3.73 -5.52 -20.95
CA MET A 1 -4.95 -5.06 -20.25
C MET A 1 -4.90 -5.33 -18.74
N ALA A 2 -4.51 -6.52 -18.28
CA ALA A 2 -4.48 -6.86 -16.85
C ALA A 2 -3.63 -5.93 -15.96
N VAL A 3 -2.40 -5.59 -16.39
CA VAL A 3 -1.49 -4.72 -15.59
C VAL A 3 -2.07 -3.32 -15.40
N SER A 4 -2.66 -2.74 -16.44
CA SER A 4 -3.27 -1.41 -16.36
C SER A 4 -4.49 -1.39 -15.44
N ASN A 5 -5.27 -2.48 -15.40
CA ASN A 5 -6.39 -2.60 -14.46
C ASN A 5 -5.90 -2.72 -13.01
N ALA A 6 -4.86 -3.53 -12.78
CA ALA A 6 -4.26 -3.66 -11.44
C ALA A 6 -3.64 -2.34 -10.96
N VAL A 7 -2.90 -1.63 -11.82
CA VAL A 7 -2.32 -0.32 -11.49
C VAL A 7 -3.43 0.73 -11.27
N GLY A 8 -4.44 0.77 -12.16
CA GLY A 8 -5.55 1.70 -12.05
C GLY A 8 -6.37 1.51 -10.78
N SER A 9 -6.67 0.27 -10.39
CA SER A 9 -7.39 -0.03 -9.15
C SER A 9 -6.61 0.38 -7.91
N ASN A 10 -5.29 0.16 -7.87
CA ASN A 10 -4.46 0.59 -6.72
C ASN A 10 -4.37 2.12 -6.62
N VAL A 11 -4.19 2.80 -7.75
CA VAL A 11 -4.12 4.27 -7.78
C VAL A 11 -5.46 4.89 -7.38
N PHE A 12 -6.57 4.31 -7.83
CA PHE A 12 -7.92 4.72 -7.42
C PHE A 12 -8.13 4.52 -5.91
N ASP A 13 -7.74 3.38 -5.35
CA ASP A 13 -7.91 3.10 -3.92
C ASP A 13 -7.11 4.08 -3.04
N ILE A 14 -5.88 4.41 -3.46
CA ILE A 14 -5.04 5.40 -2.78
C ILE A 14 -5.66 6.81 -2.82
N LEU A 15 -6.09 7.27 -4.00
CA LEU A 15 -6.54 8.66 -4.18
C LEU A 15 -7.98 8.88 -3.74
N ILE A 16 -8.86 7.95 -4.07
CA ILE A 16 -10.30 8.08 -3.83
C ILE A 16 -10.70 7.42 -2.52
N CYS A 17 -10.35 6.17 -2.27
CA CYS A 17 -10.79 5.50 -1.04
C CYS A 17 -10.08 6.04 0.21
N MET A 18 -8.79 6.38 0.12
CA MET A 18 -8.03 6.93 1.25
C MET A 18 -7.92 8.47 1.23
N GLY A 19 -7.71 9.08 0.07
CA GLY A 19 -7.51 10.54 -0.05
C GLY A 19 -8.79 11.38 0.07
N LEU A 20 -9.91 10.93 -0.51
CA LEU A 20 -11.17 11.69 -0.53
C LEU A 20 -11.78 11.90 0.87
N PRO A 21 -11.88 10.88 1.75
CA PRO A 21 -12.42 11.08 3.09
C PRO A 21 -11.60 12.08 3.91
N TRP A 22 -10.29 12.10 3.67
CA TRP A 22 -9.37 13.00 4.36
C TRP A 22 -9.54 14.45 3.91
N LEU A 23 -9.68 14.67 2.59
CA LEU A 23 -9.99 15.96 2.00
C LEU A 23 -11.33 16.50 2.54
N ILE A 24 -12.38 15.67 2.54
CA ILE A 24 -13.71 16.04 3.07
C ILE A 24 -13.60 16.44 4.55
N LYS A 25 -12.91 15.62 5.36
CA LYS A 25 -12.73 15.92 6.78
C LYS A 25 -11.98 17.24 7.00
N SER A 26 -10.98 17.54 6.17
CA SER A 26 -10.19 18.77 6.23
C SER A 26 -11.01 20.01 5.88
N ILE A 27 -11.90 19.89 4.90
CA ILE A 27 -12.82 20.97 4.49
C ILE A 27 -13.83 21.24 5.61
N ILE A 28 -14.41 20.19 6.21
CA ILE A 28 -15.42 20.33 7.26
C ILE A 28 -14.83 20.85 8.57
N SER A 29 -13.62 20.41 8.95
CA SER A 29 -13.05 20.72 10.26
C SER A 29 -12.30 22.07 10.33
N GLN A 30 -11.96 22.69 9.19
CA GLN A 30 -11.16 23.94 9.05
C GLN A 30 -9.90 24.05 9.94
N ALA A 31 -9.43 22.93 10.50
CA ALA A 31 -8.33 22.83 11.44
C ALA A 31 -7.45 21.62 11.05
N PRO A 32 -6.14 21.64 11.33
CA PRO A 32 -5.25 20.56 11.00
C PRO A 32 -5.69 19.27 11.72
N ILE A 33 -6.06 18.25 10.94
CA ILE A 33 -6.48 16.96 11.47
C ILE A 33 -5.24 16.18 11.86
N VAL A 34 -5.04 16.01 13.16
CA VAL A 34 -3.99 15.13 13.69
C VAL A 34 -4.40 13.69 13.42
N ILE A 35 -3.74 13.05 12.44
CA ILE A 35 -3.93 11.63 12.13
C ILE A 35 -3.22 10.80 13.20
N TYR A 36 -3.99 10.15 14.07
CA TYR A 36 -3.43 9.25 15.09
C TYR A 36 -3.14 7.85 14.57
N SER A 37 -3.87 7.38 13.55
CA SER A 37 -3.63 6.06 12.94
C SER A 37 -2.42 6.10 12.02
N ARG A 38 -1.26 5.85 12.60
CA ARG A 38 -0.03 5.57 11.84
C ARG A 38 -0.24 4.47 10.81
N GLY A 39 -1.07 3.47 11.12
CA GLY A 39 -1.44 2.38 10.21
C GLY A 39 -2.02 2.83 8.87
N LEU A 40 -2.85 3.89 8.85
CA LEU A 40 -3.43 4.39 7.60
C LEU A 40 -2.37 4.98 6.67
N LEU A 41 -1.47 5.78 7.24
CA LEU A 41 -0.35 6.38 6.52
C LEU A 41 0.61 5.29 6.02
N TYR A 42 0.86 4.25 6.83
CA TYR A 42 1.67 3.09 6.43
C TYR A 42 1.04 2.27 5.29
N SER A 43 -0.26 1.98 5.35
CA SER A 43 -0.95 1.26 4.27
C SER A 43 -0.90 2.06 2.97
N THR A 44 -1.16 3.37 3.02
CA THR A 44 -1.09 4.23 1.84
C THR A 44 0.33 4.30 1.27
N LEU A 45 1.36 4.48 2.10
CA LEU A 45 2.76 4.50 1.64
C LEU A 45 3.17 3.16 1.02
N THR A 46 2.74 2.05 1.59
CA THR A 46 3.06 0.72 1.10
C THR A 46 2.38 0.46 -0.26
N LEU A 47 1.10 0.79 -0.39
CA LEU A 47 0.37 0.73 -1.66
C LEU A 47 0.98 1.65 -2.73
N PHE A 48 1.40 2.85 -2.35
CA PHE A 48 2.04 3.78 -3.28
C PHE A 48 3.42 3.27 -3.74
N THR A 49 4.21 2.73 -2.82
CA THR A 49 5.53 2.15 -3.10
C THR A 49 5.43 0.94 -4.03
N THR A 50 4.45 0.07 -3.83
CA THR A 50 4.24 -1.10 -4.69
C THR A 50 3.84 -0.70 -6.12
N VAL A 51 2.98 0.30 -6.28
CA VAL A 51 2.61 0.82 -7.61
C VAL A 51 3.81 1.43 -8.33
N ILE A 52 4.64 2.23 -7.63
CA ILE A 52 5.87 2.79 -8.20
C ILE A 52 6.82 1.69 -8.64
N TYR A 53 7.06 0.69 -7.78
CA TYR A 53 7.90 -0.46 -8.10
C TYR A 53 7.40 -1.17 -9.37
N LEU A 54 6.09 -1.42 -9.46
CA LEU A 54 5.46 -2.08 -10.60
C LEU A 54 5.60 -1.25 -11.89
N LEU A 55 5.43 0.07 -11.82
CA LEU A 55 5.60 0.98 -12.95
C LEU A 55 7.05 1.03 -13.43
N VAL A 56 8.01 1.18 -12.51
CA VAL A 56 9.44 1.24 -12.82
C VAL A 56 9.92 -0.08 -13.42
N ALA A 57 9.56 -1.21 -12.82
CA ALA A 57 9.87 -2.53 -13.35
C ALA A 57 9.29 -2.71 -14.76
N THR A 58 8.07 -2.23 -15.01
CA THR A 58 7.40 -2.38 -16.30
C THR A 58 8.03 -1.48 -17.36
N HIS A 59 8.44 -0.28 -16.95
CA HIS A 59 9.12 0.69 -17.80
C HIS A 59 10.50 0.20 -18.23
N ILE A 60 11.30 -0.33 -17.30
CA ILE A 60 12.61 -0.95 -17.59
C ILE A 60 12.45 -2.10 -18.58
N ASN A 61 11.36 -2.87 -18.47
CA ASN A 61 11.08 -3.99 -19.36
C ASN A 61 10.45 -3.58 -20.71
N ARG A 62 10.61 -2.31 -21.13
CA ARG A 62 10.14 -1.76 -22.41
C ARG A 62 8.64 -2.00 -22.64
N TRP A 63 7.84 -2.03 -21.58
CA TRP A 63 6.39 -2.27 -21.65
C TRP A 63 6.01 -3.63 -22.27
N ARG A 64 6.95 -4.59 -22.35
CA ARG A 64 6.69 -5.96 -22.82
C ARG A 64 6.57 -6.93 -21.65
N LEU A 65 5.38 -7.53 -21.53
CA LEU A 65 5.12 -8.57 -20.55
C LEU A 65 5.67 -9.91 -21.07
N THR A 66 6.86 -10.28 -20.63
CA THR A 66 7.46 -11.60 -20.87
C THR A 66 7.22 -12.53 -19.67
N LYS A 67 7.24 -13.86 -19.88
CA LYS A 67 7.04 -14.83 -18.79
C LYS A 67 8.05 -14.67 -17.64
N ILE A 68 9.30 -14.34 -17.96
CA ILE A 68 10.36 -14.07 -16.99
C ILE A 68 10.02 -12.86 -16.12
N TYR A 69 9.46 -11.82 -16.74
CA TYR A 69 9.00 -10.63 -16.02
C TYR A 69 7.83 -10.92 -15.09
N GLY A 70 6.92 -11.83 -15.48
CA GLY A 70 5.87 -12.33 -14.61
C GLY A 70 6.42 -12.99 -13.35
N TYR A 71 7.46 -13.82 -13.46
CA TYR A 71 8.14 -14.40 -12.29
C TYR A 71 8.83 -13.34 -11.42
N ALA A 72 9.49 -12.36 -12.03
CA ALA A 72 10.12 -11.26 -11.29
C ALA A 72 9.10 -10.43 -10.50
N LEU A 73 7.93 -10.15 -11.09
CA LEU A 73 6.81 -9.49 -10.41
C LEU A 73 6.27 -10.32 -9.24
N LEU A 74 6.15 -11.64 -9.43
CA LEU A 74 5.63 -12.54 -8.40
C LEU A 74 6.58 -12.65 -7.21
N ILE A 75 7.90 -12.72 -7.47
CA ILE A 75 8.93 -12.68 -6.41
C ILE A 75 8.88 -11.34 -5.67
N GLY A 76 8.80 -10.21 -6.39
CA GLY A 76 8.66 -8.89 -5.79
C GLY A 76 7.41 -8.77 -4.90
N TYR A 77 6.29 -9.37 -5.34
CA TYR A 77 5.06 -9.43 -4.57
C TYR A 77 5.23 -10.22 -3.26
N ILE A 78 5.88 -11.38 -3.29
CA ILE A 78 6.15 -12.18 -2.09
C ILE A 78 7.06 -11.41 -1.12
N ILE A 79 8.11 -10.74 -1.61
CA ILE A 79 9.01 -9.95 -0.75
C ILE A 79 8.24 -8.84 -0.03
N VAL A 80 7.40 -8.11 -0.75
CA VAL A 80 6.56 -7.05 -0.16
C VAL A 80 5.58 -7.63 0.86
N LEU A 81 4.94 -8.77 0.55
CA LEU A 81 4.04 -9.45 1.49
C LEU A 81 4.75 -9.83 2.79
N VAL A 82 5.93 -10.44 2.68
CA VAL A 82 6.76 -10.80 3.85
C VAL A 82 7.13 -9.56 4.64
N PHE A 83 7.51 -8.47 3.98
CA PHE A 83 7.76 -7.18 4.66
C PHE A 83 6.52 -6.67 5.39
N CYS A 84 5.35 -6.61 4.73
CA CYS A 84 4.10 -6.19 5.36
C CYS A 84 3.75 -7.05 6.57
N SER A 85 3.91 -8.37 6.46
CA SER A 85 3.66 -9.29 7.57
C SER A 85 4.64 -9.07 8.72
N LEU A 86 5.94 -8.92 8.46
CA LEU A 86 6.94 -8.63 9.49
C LEU A 86 6.69 -7.28 10.19
N TYR A 87 6.18 -6.29 9.44
CA TYR A 87 5.76 -5.00 10.00
C TYR A 87 4.54 -5.14 10.91
N GLU A 88 3.50 -5.88 10.50
CA GLU A 88 2.34 -6.17 11.35
C GLU A 88 2.70 -7.02 12.58
N LEU A 89 3.67 -7.92 12.45
CA LEU A 89 4.22 -8.74 13.54
C LEU A 89 5.16 -7.95 14.49
N ASN A 90 5.24 -6.62 14.36
CA ASN A 90 6.01 -5.72 15.23
C ASN A 90 7.51 -6.04 15.35
N TYR A 91 8.10 -6.72 14.36
CA TYR A 91 9.49 -7.18 14.44
C TYR A 91 10.51 -6.02 14.44
N PHE A 92 10.18 -4.90 13.79
CA PHE A 92 11.03 -3.71 13.68
C PHE A 92 10.72 -2.61 14.73
N GLY A 93 9.88 -2.92 15.73
CA GLY A 93 9.44 -1.99 16.77
C GLY A 93 7.91 -2.00 16.91
N THR A 94 7.40 -1.68 18.10
CA THR A 94 5.96 -1.69 18.40
C THR A 94 5.23 -0.55 17.66
N VAL A 95 4.76 -0.82 16.44
CA VAL A 95 3.95 0.09 15.61
C VAL A 95 2.45 -0.08 15.85
N HIS A 96 1.99 -1.28 16.25
CA HIS A 96 0.63 -1.55 16.70
C HIS A 96 0.58 -1.90 18.20
N LEU A 97 -0.44 -1.40 18.92
CA LEU A 97 -0.81 -1.91 20.24
C LEU A 97 -1.19 -3.39 20.12
N PRO A 98 -0.93 -4.23 21.15
CA PRO A 98 -1.31 -5.64 21.13
C PRO A 98 -2.79 -5.78 20.80
N SER A 99 -3.13 -6.73 19.92
CA SER A 99 -4.50 -7.15 19.68
C SER A 99 -5.13 -7.52 21.02
N CYS A 100 -6.32 -6.97 21.30
CA CYS A 100 -7.04 -7.20 22.55
C CYS A 100 -7.06 -8.70 22.88
N PRO A 101 -6.90 -9.09 24.16
CA PRO A 101 -7.06 -10.47 24.56
C PRO A 101 -8.45 -10.93 24.13
N LEU A 102 -8.50 -12.07 23.44
CA LEU A 102 -9.72 -12.81 23.24
C LEU A 102 -10.08 -13.36 24.62
N ASN A 103 -10.85 -12.59 25.39
CA ASN A 103 -11.39 -13.08 26.66
C ASN A 103 -12.35 -14.23 26.33
N GLU A 104 -12.02 -15.41 26.84
CA GLU A 104 -12.93 -16.55 26.99
C GLU A 104 -14.07 -16.21 27.95
#